data_AF-B8QT03-F1
#
_entry.id   AF-B8QT03-F1
#
_cell.length_a   1.000
_cell.length_b   1.000
_cell.length_c   1.000
_cell.angle_alpha   90.00
_cell.angle_beta   90.00
_cell.angle_gamma   90.00
#
_symmetry.space_group_name_H-M   'P 1'
#
loop_
_entity.id
_entity.type
_entity.pdbx_description
1 polymer ?
#
loop_
_entity_poly.entity_id
_entity_poly.type
_entity_poly.pdbx_seq_one_letter_code
_entity_poly.pdbx_strand_id
1 'polypeptide(L)'
;GMETTRKSGSGSGKTLLEALDNIEPPSRPSDKPLRLPLQDVYKIGGIGTVPVGRVETGVLKPGMIVCFAPTALTTEVKSVEMHHESLPEALPGDNVGFNVKNVSVKELRRGYVASDSKNKPATGCEDFTAQVIVL
;
A
#
# COMPACT_ATOMS: atom_id res chain seq x y z
N GLY A 1 -27.89 0.49 -18.36
CA GLY A 1 -27.59 1.61 -19.27
C GLY A 1 -28.63 2.68 -19.06
N MET A 2 -28.21 3.94 -18.96
CA MET A 2 -29.09 5.08 -18.77
C MET A 2 -29.51 5.64 -20.13
N GLU A 3 -30.80 5.71 -20.39
CA GLU A 3 -31.34 6.51 -21.48
C GLU A 3 -31.66 7.90 -20.93
N THR A 4 -31.10 8.94 -21.53
CA THR A 4 -31.37 10.32 -21.14
C THR A 4 -31.91 11.10 -22.34
N THR A 5 -33.04 11.77 -22.14
CA THR A 5 -33.63 12.67 -23.15
C THR A 5 -33.21 14.09 -22.82
N ARG A 6 -32.45 14.74 -23.71
CA ARG A 6 -32.04 16.15 -23.59
C ARG A 6 -32.67 16.95 -24.73
N LYS A 7 -32.73 18.29 -24.59
CA LYS A 7 -33.20 19.19 -25.68
C LYS A 7 -32.43 19.01 -26.99
N SER A 8 -31.21 18.45 -26.96
CA SER A 8 -30.34 18.17 -28.10
C SER A 8 -30.44 16.73 -28.65
N GLY A 9 -31.36 15.89 -28.13
CA GLY A 9 -31.53 14.49 -28.55
C GLY A 9 -31.48 13.47 -27.40
N SER A 10 -31.75 12.20 -27.71
CA SER A 10 -31.55 11.08 -26.79
C SER A 10 -30.10 10.60 -26.80
N GLY A 11 -29.56 10.28 -25.62
CA GLY A 11 -28.22 9.70 -25.46
C GLY A 11 -28.27 8.45 -24.60
N SER A 12 -27.58 7.40 -25.06
CA SER A 12 -27.33 6.18 -24.29
C SER A 12 -25.92 6.21 -23.68
N GLY A 13 -25.80 5.73 -22.45
CA GLY A 13 -24.52 5.65 -21.75
C GLY A 13 -24.59 4.77 -20.52
N LYS A 14 -23.42 4.47 -19.95
CA LYS A 14 -23.35 3.84 -18.63
C LYS A 14 -23.53 4.92 -17.55
N THR A 15 -24.22 4.59 -16.47
CA THR A 15 -24.15 5.43 -15.25
C THR A 15 -22.74 5.39 -14.68
N LEU A 16 -22.41 6.31 -13.76
CA LEU A 16 -21.11 6.29 -13.08
C LEU A 16 -20.88 4.95 -12.35
N LEU A 17 -21.89 4.43 -11.67
CA LEU A 17 -21.79 3.13 -10.99
C LEU A 17 -21.59 2.00 -11.99
N GLU A 18 -22.38 1.97 -13.07
CA GLU A 18 -22.19 0.98 -14.13
C GLU A 18 -20.79 1.07 -14.76
N ALA A 19 -20.23 2.26 -14.90
CA ALA A 19 -18.87 2.43 -15.41
C ALA A 19 -17.82 1.87 -14.45
N LEU A 20 -17.98 2.10 -13.13
CA LEU A 20 -17.08 1.59 -12.09
C LEU A 20 -17.17 0.06 -11.97
N ASP A 21 -18.37 -0.50 -11.97
CA ASP A 21 -18.61 -1.95 -11.85
C ASP A 21 -18.08 -2.73 -13.06
N ASN A 22 -17.93 -2.07 -14.20
CA ASN A 22 -17.39 -2.66 -15.43
C ASN A 22 -15.85 -2.59 -15.52
N ILE A 23 -15.17 -2.06 -14.51
CA ILE A 23 -13.70 -2.07 -14.48
C ILE A 23 -13.23 -3.48 -14.12
N GLU A 24 -12.44 -4.10 -15.00
CA GLU A 24 -11.76 -5.36 -14.68
C GLU A 24 -10.72 -5.12 -13.57
N PRO A 25 -10.79 -5.87 -12.45
CA PRO A 25 -9.81 -5.74 -11.39
C PRO A 25 -8.40 -6.08 -11.88
N PRO A 26 -7.37 -5.33 -11.45
CA PRO A 26 -6.00 -5.65 -11.81
C PRO A 26 -5.53 -6.96 -11.14
N SER A 27 -4.54 -7.61 -11.75
CA SER A 27 -3.86 -8.74 -11.13
C SER A 27 -3.15 -8.31 -9.84
N ARG A 28 -3.26 -9.13 -8.79
CA ARG A 28 -2.63 -8.89 -7.49
C ARG A 28 -1.33 -9.72 -7.37
N PRO A 29 -0.14 -9.09 -7.43
CA PRO A 29 1.14 -9.79 -7.45
C PRO A 29 1.61 -10.26 -6.06
N SER A 30 0.88 -11.20 -5.46
CA SER A 30 1.14 -11.72 -4.10
C SER A 30 2.36 -12.65 -4.02
N ASP A 31 2.78 -13.22 -5.15
CA ASP A 31 3.93 -14.10 -5.32
C ASP A 31 5.28 -13.35 -5.36
N LYS A 32 5.24 -12.03 -5.57
CA LYS A 32 6.43 -11.18 -5.58
C LYS A 32 6.88 -10.80 -4.16
N PRO A 33 8.14 -10.38 -3.96
CA PRO A 33 8.59 -9.87 -2.66
C PRO A 33 7.73 -8.72 -2.14
N LEU A 34 7.58 -8.61 -0.82
CA LEU A 34 6.80 -7.54 -0.20
C LEU A 34 7.40 -6.16 -0.53
N ARG A 35 6.57 -5.26 -1.05
CA ARG A 35 6.86 -3.81 -1.18
C ARG A 35 5.65 -3.01 -0.73
N LEU A 36 5.84 -2.27 0.36
CA LEU A 36 4.80 -1.42 0.94
C LEU A 36 5.39 -0.02 1.19
N PRO A 37 5.27 0.90 0.22
CA PRO A 37 5.66 2.30 0.38
C PRO A 37 4.81 2.98 1.45
N LEU A 38 5.47 3.67 2.38
CA LEU A 38 4.81 4.38 3.46
C LEU A 38 4.23 5.69 2.96
N GLN A 39 2.93 5.84 3.10
CA GLN A 39 2.21 7.08 2.86
C GLN A 39 2.25 7.99 4.10
N ASP A 40 2.23 7.45 5.30
CA ASP A 40 2.38 8.22 6.54
C ASP A 40 2.85 7.33 7.69
N VAL A 41 3.23 7.94 8.82
CA VAL A 41 3.59 7.23 10.05
C VAL A 41 2.98 7.94 11.25
N TYR A 42 2.12 7.23 11.97
CA TYR A 42 1.45 7.75 13.15
C TYR A 42 2.05 7.20 14.44
N LYS A 43 1.95 7.99 15.52
CA LYS A 43 2.17 7.53 16.89
C LYS A 43 0.82 7.45 17.59
N ILE A 44 0.34 6.25 17.85
CA ILE A 44 -0.94 6.01 18.52
C ILE A 44 -0.66 5.66 19.99
N GLY A 45 -1.29 6.38 20.92
CA GLY A 45 -1.14 6.14 22.35
C GLY A 45 -1.54 4.71 22.72
N GLY A 46 -0.71 4.02 23.51
CA GLY A 46 -0.94 2.63 23.92
C GLY A 46 -0.62 1.56 22.87
N ILE A 47 -0.65 1.89 21.58
CA ILE A 47 -0.35 0.95 20.48
C ILE A 47 1.13 1.04 20.06
N GLY A 48 1.64 2.25 19.89
CA GLY A 48 3.00 2.51 19.43
C GLY A 48 3.05 3.23 18.08
N THR A 49 4.03 2.86 17.26
CA THR A 49 4.25 3.45 15.94
C THR A 49 3.53 2.63 14.89
N VAL A 50 2.69 3.29 14.09
CA VAL A 50 1.85 2.68 13.06
C VAL A 50 2.14 3.33 11.70
N PRO A 51 3.01 2.72 10.87
CA PRO A 51 3.13 3.09 9.47
C PRO A 51 1.86 2.74 8.70
N VAL A 52 1.53 3.57 7.70
CA VAL A 52 0.38 3.40 6.82
C VAL A 52 0.83 3.47 5.37
N GLY A 53 0.28 2.60 4.53
CA GLY A 53 0.56 2.60 3.10
C GLY A 53 -0.23 1.54 2.36
N ARG A 54 0.01 1.46 1.05
CA ARG A 54 -0.59 0.45 0.19
C ARG A 54 0.40 -0.68 -0.05
N VAL A 55 -0.08 -1.93 0.02
CA VAL A 55 0.72 -3.07 -0.42
C VAL A 55 0.77 -3.05 -1.95
N GLU A 56 1.95 -2.85 -2.54
CA GLU A 56 2.11 -2.88 -4.00
C GLU A 56 2.35 -4.31 -4.50
N THR A 57 3.15 -5.08 -3.76
CA THR A 57 3.50 -6.46 -4.09
C THR A 57 3.70 -7.29 -2.83
N GLY A 58 3.58 -8.62 -2.95
CA GLY A 58 3.77 -9.55 -1.85
C GLY A 58 2.68 -9.49 -0.79
N VAL A 59 2.96 -10.05 0.39
CA VAL A 59 1.98 -10.19 1.48
C VAL A 59 2.62 -9.70 2.79
N LEU A 60 1.84 -8.95 3.58
CA LEU A 60 2.22 -8.52 4.93
C LEU A 60 1.39 -9.29 5.96
N LYS A 61 2.03 -9.83 7.00
CA LYS A 61 1.37 -10.56 8.09
C LYS A 61 1.88 -10.10 9.46
N PRO A 62 1.05 -10.14 10.51
CA PRO A 62 1.53 -10.07 11.89
C PRO A 62 2.62 -11.11 12.15
N GLY A 63 3.61 -10.75 12.97
CA GLY A 63 4.77 -11.58 13.31
C GLY A 63 5.90 -11.56 12.27
N MET A 64 5.70 -11.00 11.07
CA MET A 64 6.78 -10.82 10.11
C MET A 64 7.82 -9.83 10.62
N ILE A 65 9.10 -10.12 10.36
CA ILE A 65 10.18 -9.14 10.53
C ILE A 65 10.33 -8.37 9.24
N VAL A 66 9.95 -7.10 9.26
CA VAL A 66 10.07 -6.19 8.14
C VAL A 66 11.35 -5.37 8.22
N CYS A 67 11.85 -4.99 7.05
CA CYS A 67 12.96 -4.08 6.85
C CYS A 67 12.47 -2.82 6.12
N PHE A 68 12.89 -1.65 6.60
CA PHE A 68 12.56 -0.36 6.01
C PHE A 68 13.74 0.21 5.22
N ALA A 69 13.56 0.37 3.91
CA ALA A 69 14.45 1.15 3.08
C ALA A 69 14.14 2.65 3.25
N PRO A 70 15.15 3.54 3.20
CA PRO A 70 16.55 3.27 2.85
C PRO A 70 17.46 2.90 4.03
N THR A 71 16.99 3.00 5.27
CA THR A 71 17.85 2.89 6.48
C THR A 71 18.21 1.46 6.89
N ALA A 72 17.61 0.45 6.26
CA ALA A 72 17.72 -0.95 6.62
C ALA A 72 17.29 -1.26 8.07
N LEU A 73 16.44 -0.40 8.66
CA LEU A 73 15.91 -0.63 10.00
C LEU A 73 14.97 -1.83 9.98
N THR A 74 15.19 -2.79 10.86
CA THR A 74 14.37 -4.01 10.98
C THR A 74 13.53 -4.04 12.24
N THR A 75 12.29 -4.48 12.14
CA THR A 75 11.39 -4.65 13.29
C THR A 75 10.34 -5.71 13.00
N GLU A 76 9.76 -6.27 14.06
CA GLU A 76 8.60 -7.15 13.98
C GLU A 76 7.30 -6.34 13.84
N VAL A 77 6.39 -6.86 13.02
CA VAL A 77 5.02 -6.38 12.85
C VAL A 77 4.14 -7.01 13.92
N LYS A 78 3.46 -6.22 14.74
CA LYS A 78 2.55 -6.68 15.79
C LYS A 78 1.15 -6.99 15.28
N SER A 79 0.60 -6.08 14.48
CA SER A 79 -0.76 -6.17 13.94
C SER A 79 -0.81 -5.49 12.58
N VAL A 80 -1.79 -5.88 11.78
CA VAL A 80 -2.14 -5.26 10.50
C VAL A 80 -3.62 -4.94 10.54
N GLU A 81 -4.00 -3.74 10.15
CA GLU A 81 -5.37 -3.22 10.24
C GLU A 81 -5.77 -2.49 8.96
N MET A 82 -7.03 -2.67 8.55
CA MET A 82 -7.65 -1.96 7.43
C MET A 82 -9.05 -1.52 7.84
N HIS A 83 -9.37 -0.23 7.67
CA HIS A 83 -10.69 0.33 8.00
C HIS A 83 -11.22 -0.01 9.42
N HIS A 84 -10.35 -0.05 10.43
CA HIS A 84 -10.63 -0.41 11.83
C HIS A 84 -10.87 -1.91 12.10
N GLU A 85 -10.53 -2.78 11.15
CA GLU A 85 -10.57 -4.23 11.34
C GLU A 85 -9.15 -4.82 11.32
N SER A 86 -8.87 -5.73 12.25
CA SER A 86 -7.61 -6.49 12.24
C SER A 86 -7.62 -7.54 11.14
N LEU A 87 -6.52 -7.61 10.39
CA LEU A 87 -6.35 -8.54 9.29
C LEU A 87 -5.32 -9.64 9.65
N PRO A 88 -5.57 -10.90 9.26
CA PRO A 88 -4.58 -11.98 9.38
C PRO A 88 -3.42 -11.79 8.39
N GLU A 89 -3.70 -11.17 7.25
CA GLU A 89 -2.73 -10.78 6.24
C GLU A 89 -3.27 -9.62 5.39
N ALA A 90 -2.37 -8.85 4.79
CA ALA A 90 -2.69 -7.82 3.80
C ALA A 90 -2.08 -8.17 2.44
N LEU A 91 -2.87 -8.00 1.39
CA LEU A 91 -2.58 -8.39 0.02
C LEU A 91 -2.36 -7.16 -0.88
N PRO A 92 -1.77 -7.34 -2.09
CA PRO A 92 -1.57 -6.22 -3.00
C PRO A 92 -2.87 -5.49 -3.32
N GLY A 93 -2.84 -4.16 -3.21
CA GLY A 93 -3.99 -3.26 -3.35
C GLY A 93 -4.60 -2.80 -2.03
N ASP A 94 -4.33 -3.50 -0.92
CA ASP A 94 -4.90 -3.15 0.38
C ASP A 94 -4.18 -1.92 0.96
N ASN A 95 -4.96 -0.97 1.49
CA ASN A 95 -4.46 0.21 2.19
C ASN A 95 -4.52 -0.04 3.69
N VAL A 96 -3.37 -0.26 4.31
CA VAL A 96 -3.29 -0.79 5.67
C VAL A 96 -2.45 0.10 6.58
N GLY A 97 -2.83 0.11 7.86
CA GLY A 97 -1.95 0.50 8.95
C GLY A 97 -1.40 -0.74 9.62
N PHE A 98 -0.14 -0.73 10.04
CA PHE A 98 0.44 -1.87 10.75
C PHE A 98 1.30 -1.43 11.92
N ASN A 99 1.17 -2.07 13.08
CA ASN A 99 1.93 -1.70 14.28
C ASN A 99 3.31 -2.36 14.27
N VAL A 100 4.36 -1.64 14.66
CA VAL A 100 5.74 -2.16 14.74
C VAL A 100 6.34 -2.03 16.14
N LYS A 101 7.21 -2.97 16.52
CA LYS A 101 7.84 -3.01 17.85
C LYS A 101 9.04 -2.07 17.95
N ASN A 102 9.11 -1.31 19.05
CA ASN A 102 10.33 -0.61 19.48
C ASN A 102 10.94 0.36 18.44
N VAL A 103 10.13 0.87 17.50
CA VAL A 103 10.55 1.89 16.55
C VAL A 103 9.88 3.20 16.91
N SER A 104 10.65 4.29 16.96
CA SER A 104 10.13 5.64 17.13
C SER A 104 9.54 6.15 15.82
N VAL A 105 8.43 6.89 15.90
CA VAL A 105 7.83 7.59 14.75
C VAL A 105 8.82 8.51 14.01
N LYS A 106 9.89 8.96 14.67
CA LYS A 106 10.93 9.82 14.05
C LYS A 106 11.90 9.06 13.13
N GLU A 107 11.97 7.74 13.27
CA GLU A 107 12.89 6.86 12.51
C GLU A 107 12.29 6.42 11.17
N LEU A 108 10.98 6.53 11.01
CA LEU A 108 10.25 6.22 9.78
C LEU A 108 9.61 7.49 9.22
N ARG A 109 9.53 7.58 7.89
CA ARG A 109 8.99 8.75 7.19
C ARG A 109 8.24 8.32 5.95
N ARG A 110 7.33 9.19 5.47
CA ARG A 110 6.71 9.05 4.15
C ARG A 110 7.79 8.79 3.09
N GLY A 111 7.51 7.87 2.17
CA GLY A 111 8.40 7.48 1.08
C GLY A 111 9.35 6.33 1.40
N TYR A 112 9.50 5.94 2.68
CA TYR A 112 10.22 4.72 3.02
C TYR A 112 9.46 3.49 2.50
N VAL A 113 10.15 2.38 2.29
CA VAL A 113 9.54 1.15 1.76
C VAL A 113 9.72 0.03 2.76
N ALA A 114 8.61 -0.49 3.30
CA ALA A 114 8.63 -1.71 4.09
C ALA A 114 8.71 -2.93 3.16
N SER A 115 9.49 -3.92 3.59
CA SER A 115 9.73 -5.16 2.87
C SER A 115 9.98 -6.30 3.85
N ASP A 116 9.86 -7.56 3.42
CA ASP A 116 10.27 -8.70 4.24
C ASP A 116 11.81 -8.70 4.39
N SER A 117 12.29 -8.71 5.63
CA SER A 117 13.72 -8.72 5.94
C SER A 117 14.47 -9.94 5.38
N LYS A 118 13.77 -11.06 5.17
CA LYS A 118 14.35 -12.34 4.73
C LYS A 118 14.13 -12.64 3.25
N ASN A 119 13.22 -11.93 2.59
CA ASN A 119 12.88 -12.17 1.19
C ASN A 119 13.09 -10.92 0.34
N LYS A 120 14.33 -10.76 -0.16
CA LYS A 120 14.74 -9.66 -1.05
C LYS A 120 14.30 -8.29 -0.50
N PRO A 121 14.84 -7.85 0.65
CA PRO A 121 14.47 -6.57 1.24
C PRO A 121 14.70 -5.41 0.27
N ALA A 122 13.91 -4.36 0.40
CA ALA A 122 14.12 -3.12 -0.34
C ALA A 122 15.41 -2.44 0.11
N THR A 123 16.08 -1.75 -0.81
CA THR A 123 17.32 -1.01 -0.55
C THR A 123 17.23 0.40 -1.12
N GLY A 124 18.04 1.31 -0.58
CA GLY A 124 18.26 2.61 -1.20
C GLY A 124 18.97 2.46 -2.55
N CYS A 125 18.82 3.47 -3.40
CA CYS A 125 19.46 3.58 -4.70
C CYS A 125 19.92 5.03 -4.86
N GLU A 126 21.22 5.24 -5.08
CA GLU A 126 21.80 6.57 -5.27
C GLU A 126 21.63 7.03 -6.72
N ASP A 127 21.96 6.15 -7.67
CA ASP A 127 21.85 6.40 -9.11
C ASP A 127 21.05 5.28 -9.79
N PHE A 128 20.17 5.66 -10.72
CA PHE A 128 19.44 4.73 -11.57
C PHE A 128 19.31 5.27 -13.00
N THR A 129 19.26 4.35 -13.97
CA THR A 129 18.99 4.71 -15.37
C THR A 129 17.47 4.70 -15.61
N ALA A 130 16.95 5.74 -16.24
CA ALA A 130 15.52 5.87 -16.54
C ALA A 130 15.27 6.35 -17.96
N GLN A 131 14.15 5.93 -18.54
CA GLN A 131 13.60 6.53 -19.75
C GLN A 131 12.64 7.66 -19.35
N VAL A 132 12.85 8.85 -19.88
CA VAL A 132 12.06 10.05 -19.55
C VAL A 132 11.38 10.57 -20.81
N ILE A 133 10.11 10.98 -20.68
CA ILE A 133 9.35 11.70 -21.71
C ILE A 133 9.22 13.15 -21.24
N VAL A 134 9.58 14.11 -22.08
CA VAL A 134 9.41 15.55 -21.82
C VAL A 134 8.09 15.99 -22.46
N LEU A 135 7.16 16.47 -21.63
CA LEU A 135 5.81 16.88 -22.02
C LEU A 135 5.77 18.30 -22.60
#